data_AF-A0A817RTA5-F1
#
_entry.id   AF-A0A817RTA5-F1
#
_cell.length_a   1.000
_cell.length_b   1.000
_cell.length_c   1.000
_cell.angle_alpha   90.00
_cell.angle_beta   90.00
_cell.angle_gamma   90.00
#
_symmetry.space_group_name_H-M   'P 1'
#
loop_
_entity.id
_entity.type
_entity.pdbx_description
1 polymer ?
#
loop_
_entity_poly.entity_id
_entity_poly.type
_entity_poly.pdbx_seq_one_letter_code
_entity_poly.pdbx_strand_id
1 'polypeptide(L)'
;MLTRQGARRLIETEFHRLANIDINFPDRTTIYPIVSHPTELIMAEKTVATLLSKTLEQTPKFSGKPDQDADEWMKDLTATFRMADMTEAQALKVISTFLEGHPKQWFIENSTIFESWSVFKAQLIHTYSSPSSKQLASNRLRTRQQRHDEAAIEYYTDVMKLCKLVDPTMTDASKLDHLYHGLKPSLMKEVLRRAPSTSAEFLEQARQEENLDRLVNTSIQQTNDSDTQATNYSNN
;
A
#
# COMPACT_ATOMS: atom_id res chain seq x y z
N MET A 1 -15.35 8.82 -23.67
CA MET A 1 -15.25 9.62 -22.43
C MET A 1 -16.42 9.23 -21.54
N LEU A 2 -16.17 8.65 -20.37
CA LEU A 2 -17.19 8.35 -19.36
C LEU A 2 -17.95 9.64 -18.99
N THR A 3 -19.28 9.58 -18.98
CA THR A 3 -20.06 10.71 -18.45
C THR A 3 -19.99 10.64 -16.93
N ARG A 4 -19.77 11.79 -16.26
CA ARG A 4 -19.71 11.89 -14.79
C ARG A 4 -20.92 11.26 -14.07
N GLN A 5 -22.03 11.07 -14.79
CA GLN A 5 -23.28 10.56 -14.26
C GLN A 5 -23.32 9.02 -14.16
N GLY A 6 -22.60 8.30 -15.04
CA GLY A 6 -22.53 6.83 -15.03
C GLY A 6 -21.70 6.30 -13.87
N ALA A 7 -20.50 6.86 -13.67
CA ALA A 7 -19.62 6.52 -12.55
C ALA A 7 -20.31 6.73 -11.19
N ARG A 8 -21.03 7.85 -11.03
CA ARG A 8 -21.73 8.21 -9.79
C ARG A 8 -22.78 7.17 -9.36
N ARG A 9 -23.59 6.65 -10.30
CA ARG A 9 -24.64 5.65 -9.98
C ARG A 9 -24.07 4.32 -9.50
N LEU A 10 -22.92 3.92 -10.00
CA LEU A 10 -22.26 2.66 -9.64
C LEU A 10 -21.60 2.76 -8.26
N ILE A 11 -20.97 3.89 -7.95
CA ILE A 11 -20.44 4.17 -6.61
C ILE A 11 -21.58 4.22 -5.59
N GLU A 12 -22.71 4.85 -5.92
CA GLU A 12 -23.90 4.83 -5.08
C GLU A 12 -24.35 3.38 -4.83
N THR A 13 -24.45 2.55 -5.87
CA THR A 13 -24.85 1.14 -5.74
C THR A 13 -23.91 0.34 -4.82
N GLU A 14 -22.60 0.49 -4.98
CA GLU A 14 -21.62 -0.20 -4.13
C GLU A 14 -21.61 0.32 -2.69
N PHE A 15 -21.78 1.64 -2.53
CA PHE A 15 -22.00 2.25 -1.22
C PHE A 15 -23.21 1.64 -0.52
N HIS A 16 -24.33 1.41 -1.22
CA HIS A 16 -25.52 0.78 -0.65
C HIS A 16 -25.29 -0.68 -0.25
N ARG A 17 -24.57 -1.45 -1.07
CA ARG A 17 -24.14 -2.81 -0.72
C ARG A 17 -23.32 -2.83 0.56
N LEU A 18 -22.34 -1.94 0.68
CA LEU A 18 -21.46 -1.86 1.86
C LEU A 18 -22.17 -1.31 3.10
N ALA A 19 -23.13 -0.40 2.93
CA ALA A 19 -23.88 0.21 4.02
C ALA A 19 -25.09 -0.62 4.48
N ASN A 20 -25.42 -1.72 3.78
CA ASN A 20 -26.60 -2.55 4.06
C ASN A 20 -27.93 -1.74 4.08
N ILE A 21 -28.05 -0.76 3.18
CA ILE A 21 -29.23 0.11 3.04
C ILE A 21 -30.02 -0.31 1.80
N ASP A 22 -31.23 -0.82 2.00
CA ASP A 22 -32.17 -1.19 0.93
C ASP A 22 -32.82 0.08 0.35
N ILE A 23 -32.79 0.27 -0.97
CA ILE A 23 -33.54 1.35 -1.63
C ILE A 23 -34.45 0.78 -2.71
N ASN A 24 -35.73 1.01 -2.49
CA ASN A 24 -36.78 0.84 -3.48
C ASN A 24 -36.61 1.94 -4.55
N PHE A 25 -36.31 1.55 -5.80
CA PHE A 25 -36.18 2.48 -6.93
C PHE A 25 -37.56 3.01 -7.35
N PRO A 26 -37.82 4.34 -7.33
CA PRO A 26 -39.04 4.87 -7.90
C PRO A 26 -38.95 4.99 -9.44
N ASP A 27 -40.13 4.96 -10.04
CA ASP A 27 -40.49 4.55 -11.38
C ASP A 27 -39.85 5.31 -12.56
N ARG A 28 -39.77 4.59 -13.69
CA ARG A 28 -39.20 5.00 -14.97
C ARG A 28 -40.04 6.08 -15.65
N THR A 29 -39.49 7.28 -15.84
CA THR A 29 -39.82 8.11 -17.02
C THR A 29 -38.76 9.18 -17.23
N THR A 30 -37.70 8.85 -17.96
CA THR A 30 -36.85 9.88 -18.61
C THR A 30 -36.31 9.28 -19.90
N ILE A 31 -36.80 9.80 -21.03
CA ILE A 31 -36.33 9.42 -22.36
C ILE A 31 -34.99 10.13 -22.59
N TYR A 32 -33.91 9.36 -22.74
CA TYR A 32 -32.59 9.87 -23.12
C TYR A 32 -32.33 9.62 -24.62
N PRO A 33 -31.62 10.54 -25.31
CA PRO A 33 -31.26 10.36 -26.71
C PRO A 33 -30.30 9.18 -26.88
N ILE A 34 -30.56 8.35 -27.89
CA ILE A 34 -29.80 7.15 -28.21
C ILE A 34 -28.44 7.58 -28.79
N VAL A 35 -27.38 7.52 -27.96
CA VAL A 35 -26.00 7.65 -28.43
C VAL A 35 -25.53 6.28 -28.91
N SER A 36 -25.16 6.17 -30.18
CA SER A 36 -24.70 4.97 -30.90
C SER A 36 -23.26 4.53 -30.57
N HIS A 37 -22.83 4.72 -29.32
CA HIS A 37 -21.62 4.11 -28.72
C HIS A 37 -21.85 3.49 -27.31
N PRO A 38 -23.04 2.99 -26.97
CA PRO A 38 -23.38 2.74 -25.57
C PRO A 38 -22.72 1.48 -25.00
N THR A 39 -22.44 0.47 -25.83
CA THR A 39 -21.98 -0.84 -25.34
C THR A 39 -20.57 -0.82 -24.78
N GLU A 40 -19.62 -0.15 -25.45
CA GLU A 40 -18.23 -0.03 -24.96
C GLU A 40 -18.15 0.84 -23.71
N LEU A 41 -18.93 1.92 -23.66
CA LEU A 41 -19.00 2.80 -22.49
C LEU A 41 -19.58 2.07 -21.28
N ILE A 42 -20.67 1.33 -21.47
CA ILE A 42 -21.31 0.52 -20.44
C ILE A 42 -20.39 -0.61 -19.98
N MET A 43 -19.65 -1.26 -20.88
CA MET A 43 -18.68 -2.30 -20.50
C MET A 43 -17.49 -1.71 -19.70
N ALA A 44 -16.95 -0.56 -20.12
CA ALA A 44 -15.90 0.12 -19.38
C ALA A 44 -16.38 0.55 -17.99
N GLU A 45 -17.59 1.10 -17.88
CA GLU A 45 -18.23 1.46 -16.62
C GLU A 45 -18.43 0.26 -15.68
N LYS A 46 -18.95 -0.86 -16.19
CA LYS A 46 -19.10 -2.10 -15.43
C LYS A 46 -17.75 -2.68 -14.98
N THR A 47 -16.73 -2.58 -15.82
CA THR A 47 -15.38 -3.07 -15.50
C THR A 47 -14.76 -2.26 -14.37
N VAL A 48 -14.85 -0.93 -14.45
CA VAL A 48 -14.37 -0.02 -13.40
C VAL A 48 -15.12 -0.26 -12.08
N ALA A 49 -16.44 -0.40 -12.12
CA ALA A 49 -17.23 -0.71 -10.92
C ALA A 49 -16.81 -2.04 -10.28
N THR A 50 -16.64 -3.09 -11.09
CA THR A 50 -16.19 -4.40 -10.59
C THR A 50 -14.81 -4.31 -9.94
N LEU A 51 -13.89 -3.54 -10.53
CA LEU A 51 -12.56 -3.31 -9.96
C LEU A 51 -12.62 -2.50 -8.67
N LEU A 52 -13.48 -1.49 -8.57
CA LEU A 52 -13.67 -0.69 -7.36
C LEU A 52 -14.29 -1.53 -6.23
N SER A 53 -15.35 -2.30 -6.49
CA SER A 53 -15.95 -3.22 -5.51
C SER A 53 -14.90 -4.21 -5.00
N LYS A 54 -14.15 -4.84 -5.90
CA LYS A 54 -13.06 -5.75 -5.54
C LYS A 54 -11.96 -5.06 -4.72
N THR A 55 -11.59 -3.82 -5.07
CA THR A 55 -10.58 -3.05 -4.35
C THR A 55 -11.04 -2.73 -2.92
N LEU A 56 -12.32 -2.36 -2.75
CA LEU A 56 -12.92 -2.10 -1.44
C LEU A 56 -12.99 -3.39 -0.60
N GLU A 57 -13.35 -4.52 -1.20
CA GLU A 57 -13.36 -5.84 -0.53
C GLU A 57 -11.96 -6.30 -0.10
N GLN A 58 -10.93 -5.96 -0.88
CA GLN A 58 -9.53 -6.29 -0.60
C GLN A 58 -8.82 -5.27 0.31
N THR A 59 -9.49 -4.18 0.67
CA THR A 59 -8.89 -3.14 1.51
C THR A 59 -8.59 -3.71 2.90
N PRO A 60 -7.36 -3.57 3.43
CA PRO A 60 -6.98 -4.12 4.72
C PRO A 60 -7.86 -3.58 5.85
N LYS A 61 -8.29 -4.46 6.76
CA LYS A 61 -9.06 -4.07 7.94
C LYS A 61 -8.15 -3.63 9.07
N PHE A 62 -8.62 -2.69 9.88
CA PHE A 62 -7.90 -2.18 11.04
C PHE A 62 -8.39 -2.82 12.32
N SER A 63 -7.50 -3.56 12.95
CA SER A 63 -7.75 -4.25 14.23
C SER A 63 -7.10 -3.57 15.43
N GLY A 64 -6.35 -2.48 15.21
CA GLY A 64 -5.72 -1.70 16.28
C GLY A 64 -4.58 -2.45 16.98
N LYS A 65 -4.06 -3.51 16.35
CA LYS A 65 -2.91 -4.24 16.87
C LYS A 65 -1.65 -3.37 16.82
N PRO A 66 -0.65 -3.63 17.69
CA PRO A 66 0.57 -2.82 17.72
C PRO A 66 1.28 -2.76 16.37
N ASP A 67 1.18 -3.82 15.57
CA ASP A 67 1.81 -3.89 14.27
C ASP A 67 1.19 -3.03 13.17
N GLN A 68 -0.02 -2.50 13.40
CA GLN A 68 -0.76 -1.66 12.47
C GLN A 68 -0.63 -0.18 12.86
N ASP A 69 -0.12 0.62 11.94
CA ASP A 69 -0.07 2.08 12.11
C ASP A 69 -1.41 2.70 11.69
N ALA A 70 -2.07 3.38 12.63
CA ALA A 70 -3.38 3.99 12.41
C ALA A 70 -3.33 5.14 11.38
N ASP A 71 -2.23 5.87 11.30
CA ASP A 71 -2.05 6.99 10.38
C ASP A 71 -1.74 6.49 8.96
N GLU A 72 -0.87 5.49 8.81
CA GLU A 72 -0.62 4.84 7.50
C GLU A 72 -1.89 4.17 6.96
N TRP A 73 -2.57 3.38 7.79
CA TRP A 73 -3.82 2.73 7.41
C TRP A 73 -4.90 3.74 6.99
N MET A 74 -5.04 4.84 7.73
CA MET A 74 -6.02 5.89 7.43
C MET A 74 -5.73 6.58 6.10
N LYS A 75 -4.45 6.80 5.76
CA LYS A 75 -4.05 7.40 4.48
C LYS A 75 -4.40 6.49 3.31
N ASP A 76 -4.07 5.20 3.42
CA ASP A 76 -4.35 4.22 2.37
C ASP A 76 -5.86 4.05 2.14
N LEU A 77 -6.64 4.00 3.22
CA LEU A 77 -8.10 3.93 3.13
C LEU A 77 -8.69 5.20 2.50
N THR A 78 -8.22 6.38 2.91
CA THR A 78 -8.70 7.66 2.35
C THR A 78 -8.34 7.78 0.86
N ALA A 79 -7.18 7.29 0.43
CA ALA A 79 -6.80 7.23 -0.98
C ALA A 79 -7.73 6.30 -1.78
N THR A 80 -8.08 5.15 -1.21
CA THR A 80 -9.02 4.20 -1.81
C THR A 80 -10.42 4.81 -1.95
N PHE A 81 -10.92 5.47 -0.91
CA PHE A 81 -12.20 6.20 -0.97
C PHE A 81 -12.21 7.31 -2.00
N ARG A 82 -11.09 8.04 -2.14
CA ARG A 82 -10.95 9.06 -3.17
C ARG A 82 -10.96 8.47 -4.58
N MET A 83 -10.33 7.31 -4.81
CA MET A 83 -10.39 6.61 -6.10
C MET A 83 -11.82 6.16 -6.44
N ALA A 84 -12.62 5.87 -5.41
CA ALA A 84 -14.03 5.52 -5.56
C ALA A 84 -14.96 6.74 -5.58
N ASP A 85 -14.45 7.98 -5.68
CA ASP A 85 -15.22 9.24 -5.58
C ASP A 85 -16.20 9.25 -4.38
N MET A 86 -15.83 8.57 -3.29
CA MET A 86 -16.64 8.45 -2.09
C MET A 86 -16.54 9.74 -1.27
N THR A 87 -17.69 10.31 -0.93
CA THR A 87 -17.75 11.50 -0.07
C THR A 87 -17.38 11.15 1.37
N GLU A 88 -16.91 12.14 2.14
CA GLU A 88 -16.60 11.95 3.56
C GLU A 88 -17.80 11.47 4.38
N ALA A 89 -19.01 11.90 4.03
CA ALA A 89 -20.24 11.44 4.67
C ALA A 89 -20.57 9.96 4.37
N GLN A 90 -20.24 9.49 3.16
CA GLN A 90 -20.37 8.08 2.80
C GLN A 90 -19.28 7.24 3.49
N ALA A 91 -18.03 7.71 3.47
CA ALA A 91 -16.91 7.06 4.16
C ALA A 91 -17.25 6.80 5.63
N LEU A 92 -17.82 7.79 6.33
CA LEU A 92 -18.19 7.66 7.74
C LEU A 92 -19.30 6.62 7.99
N LYS A 93 -20.19 6.38 7.02
CA LYS A 93 -21.24 5.35 7.14
C LYS A 93 -20.68 3.94 6.96
N VAL A 94 -19.72 3.77 6.06
CA VAL A 94 -19.14 2.44 5.77
C VAL A 94 -17.93 2.11 6.64
N ILE A 95 -17.32 3.07 7.34
CA ILE A 95 -16.06 2.86 8.07
C ILE A 95 -16.08 1.68 9.04
N SER A 96 -17.23 1.40 9.66
CA SER A 96 -17.40 0.27 10.58
C SER A 96 -17.15 -1.10 9.94
N THR A 97 -17.22 -1.23 8.61
CA THR A 97 -16.92 -2.47 7.87
C THR A 97 -15.42 -2.70 7.71
N PHE A 98 -14.61 -1.63 7.77
CA PHE A 98 -13.15 -1.65 7.66
C PHE A 98 -12.44 -1.71 9.02
N LEU A 99 -13.20 -1.64 10.12
CA LEU A 99 -12.70 -1.82 11.47
C LEU A 99 -12.99 -3.25 11.97
N GLU A 100 -12.09 -3.81 12.75
CA GLU A 100 -12.26 -5.11 13.43
C GLU A 100 -11.85 -5.05 14.89
N GLY A 101 -12.40 -5.97 15.69
CA GLY A 101 -12.06 -6.07 17.11
C GLY A 101 -12.35 -4.78 17.88
N HIS A 102 -11.38 -4.37 18.70
CA HIS A 102 -11.51 -3.23 19.61
C HIS A 102 -11.79 -1.89 18.88
N PRO A 103 -11.09 -1.51 17.78
CA PRO A 103 -11.46 -0.34 16.98
C PRO A 103 -12.91 -0.29 16.54
N LYS A 104 -13.49 -1.42 16.12
CA LYS A 104 -14.88 -1.48 15.69
C LYS A 104 -15.82 -1.21 16.86
N GLN A 105 -15.57 -1.87 18.00
CA GLN A 105 -16.37 -1.69 19.20
C GLN A 105 -16.29 -0.23 19.70
N TRP A 106 -15.07 0.31 19.78
CA TRP A 106 -14.83 1.71 20.12
C TRP A 106 -15.58 2.68 19.19
N PHE A 107 -15.60 2.42 17.88
CA PHE A 107 -16.34 3.25 16.93
C PHE A 107 -17.85 3.22 17.18
N ILE A 108 -18.41 2.03 17.46
CA ILE A 108 -19.84 1.87 17.76
C ILE A 108 -20.21 2.59 19.07
N GLU A 109 -19.38 2.45 20.11
CA GLU A 109 -19.60 3.09 21.42
C GLU A 109 -19.52 4.62 21.35
N ASN A 110 -18.73 5.16 20.42
CA ASN A 110 -18.51 6.59 20.24
C ASN A 110 -19.25 7.16 19.02
N SER A 111 -20.21 6.42 18.44
CA SER A 111 -20.82 6.75 17.15
C SER A 111 -21.54 8.11 17.14
N THR A 112 -21.99 8.58 18.30
CA THR A 112 -22.67 9.86 18.49
C THR A 112 -21.73 11.08 18.45
N ILE A 113 -20.42 10.85 18.57
CA ILE A 113 -19.38 11.91 18.61
C ILE A 113 -18.82 12.17 17.21
N PHE A 114 -18.90 11.19 16.31
CA PHE A 114 -18.35 11.30 14.96
C PHE A 114 -19.32 12.06 14.03
N GLU A 115 -19.31 13.38 14.10
CA GLU A 115 -20.11 14.25 13.22
C GLU A 115 -19.47 14.45 11.84
N SER A 116 -18.17 14.18 11.70
CA SER A 116 -17.44 14.31 10.45
C SER A 116 -16.30 13.29 10.33
N TRP A 117 -15.90 13.03 9.07
CA TRP A 117 -14.73 12.21 8.77
C TRP A 117 -13.45 12.77 9.40
N SER A 118 -13.31 14.10 9.46
CA SER A 118 -12.18 14.76 10.11
C SER A 118 -12.09 14.46 11.61
N VAL A 119 -13.22 14.55 12.32
CA VAL A 119 -13.29 14.25 13.76
C VAL A 119 -12.98 12.77 14.01
N PHE A 120 -13.56 11.87 13.21
CA PHE A 120 -13.25 10.44 13.29
C PHE A 120 -11.76 10.16 13.09
N LYS A 121 -11.15 10.71 12.03
CA LYS A 121 -9.71 10.57 11.76
C LYS A 121 -8.86 11.00 12.95
N ALA A 122 -9.11 12.20 13.46
CA ALA A 122 -8.35 12.74 14.60
C ALA A 122 -8.48 11.86 15.84
N GLN A 123 -9.68 11.36 16.13
CA GLN A 123 -9.94 10.49 17.28
C GLN A 123 -9.35 9.09 17.12
N LEU A 124 -9.42 8.50 15.92
CA LEU A 124 -8.80 7.20 15.65
C LEU A 124 -7.27 7.30 15.81
N ILE A 125 -6.67 8.33 15.20
CA ILE A 125 -5.24 8.58 15.32
C ILE A 125 -4.89 8.83 16.79
N HIS A 126 -5.62 9.67 17.53
CA HIS A 126 -5.34 9.89 18.95
C HIS A 126 -5.46 8.61 19.79
N THR A 127 -6.46 7.77 19.53
CA THR A 127 -6.74 6.56 20.32
C THR A 127 -5.77 5.43 20.02
N TYR A 128 -5.38 5.25 18.75
CA TYR A 128 -4.58 4.11 18.29
C TYR A 128 -3.16 4.48 17.86
N SER A 129 -2.83 5.76 17.69
CA SER A 129 -1.45 6.24 17.56
C SER A 129 -0.88 6.43 18.96
N SER A 130 -0.59 5.32 19.60
CA SER A 130 0.02 5.32 20.91
C SER A 130 1.49 5.79 20.84
N PRO A 131 2.05 6.39 21.90
CA PRO A 131 3.51 6.48 22.10
C PRO A 131 4.22 5.12 21.96
N SER A 132 3.49 4.01 22.22
CA SER A 132 3.95 2.65 21.96
C SER A 132 4.08 2.32 20.47
N SER A 133 3.36 3.01 19.56
CA SER A 133 3.60 2.89 18.12
C SER A 133 4.96 3.47 17.74
N LYS A 134 5.31 4.66 18.25
CA LYS A 134 6.66 5.23 18.05
C LYS A 134 7.75 4.35 18.68
N GLN A 135 7.50 3.80 19.86
CA GLN A 135 8.43 2.89 20.52
C GLN A 135 8.55 1.54 19.79
N LEU A 136 7.45 1.00 19.25
CA LEU A 136 7.45 -0.21 18.44
C LEU A 136 8.11 0.04 17.08
N ALA A 137 7.86 1.17 16.45
CA ALA A 137 8.54 1.61 15.23
C ALA A 137 10.04 1.75 15.48
N SER A 138 10.43 2.30 16.63
CA SER A 138 11.84 2.38 17.05
C SER A 138 12.43 0.99 17.27
N ASN A 139 11.72 0.07 17.94
CA ASN A 139 12.16 -1.31 18.11
C ASN A 139 12.29 -2.03 16.76
N ARG A 140 11.31 -1.89 15.86
CA ARG A 140 11.31 -2.43 14.50
C ARG A 140 12.48 -1.90 13.70
N LEU A 141 12.69 -0.59 13.71
CA LEU A 141 13.80 0.07 13.04
C LEU A 141 15.14 -0.48 13.53
N ARG A 142 15.29 -0.67 14.85
CA ARG A 142 16.51 -1.24 15.45
C ARG A 142 16.74 -2.70 15.05
N THR A 143 15.69 -3.49 14.90
CA THR A 143 15.79 -4.92 14.58
C THR A 143 15.63 -5.24 13.08
N ARG A 144 15.49 -4.21 12.23
CA ARG A 144 15.17 -4.41 10.81
C ARG A 144 16.41 -4.88 10.06
N GLN A 145 16.34 -6.09 9.52
CA GLN A 145 17.38 -6.67 8.66
C GLN A 145 16.84 -6.97 7.27
N GLN A 146 17.62 -6.69 6.22
CA GLN A 146 17.32 -7.07 4.85
C GLN A 146 17.29 -8.59 4.74
N ARG A 147 16.20 -9.15 4.21
CA ARG A 147 16.11 -10.60 3.97
C ARG A 147 17.04 -11.01 2.82
N HIS A 148 17.41 -12.29 2.76
CA HIS A 148 18.28 -12.81 1.71
C HIS A 148 17.72 -12.61 0.29
N ASP A 149 16.40 -12.80 0.15
CA ASP A 149 15.62 -12.68 -1.08
C ASP A 149 15.02 -11.28 -1.30
N GLU A 150 15.18 -10.37 -0.35
CA GLU A 150 14.62 -9.01 -0.42
C GLU A 150 15.52 -8.09 -1.23
N ALA A 151 14.91 -7.38 -2.18
CA ALA A 151 15.60 -6.38 -2.99
C ALA A 151 15.99 -5.15 -2.15
N ALA A 152 17.12 -4.51 -2.47
CA ALA A 152 17.61 -3.36 -1.71
C ALA A 152 16.61 -2.20 -1.66
N ILE A 153 15.80 -2.02 -2.72
CA ILE A 153 14.73 -1.01 -2.73
C ILE A 153 13.64 -1.29 -1.72
N GLU A 154 13.19 -2.53 -1.58
CA GLU A 154 12.12 -2.89 -0.65
C GLU A 154 12.58 -2.66 0.80
N TYR A 155 13.79 -3.14 1.11
CA TYR A 155 14.45 -2.89 2.40
C TYR A 155 14.58 -1.39 2.68
N TYR A 156 15.12 -0.62 1.72
CA TYR A 156 15.32 0.82 1.85
C TYR A 156 14.00 1.55 2.12
N THR A 157 12.96 1.26 1.33
CA THR A 157 11.66 1.93 1.47
C THR A 157 11.07 1.68 2.85
N ASP A 158 11.16 0.45 3.36
CA ASP A 158 10.66 0.11 4.69
C ASP A 158 11.44 0.82 5.82
N VAL A 159 12.78 0.83 5.74
CA VAL A 159 13.61 1.59 6.69
C VAL A 159 13.28 3.09 6.66
N MET A 160 13.11 3.69 5.48
CA MET A 160 12.74 5.12 5.37
C MET A 160 11.36 5.41 5.97
N LYS A 161 10.38 4.51 5.81
CA LYS A 161 9.07 4.61 6.45
C LYS A 161 9.20 4.59 7.97
N LEU A 162 9.94 3.63 8.51
CA LEU A 162 10.20 3.50 9.94
C LEU A 162 10.95 4.72 10.50
N CYS A 163 11.97 5.22 9.80
CA CYS A 163 12.68 6.44 10.17
C CYS A 163 11.72 7.64 10.29
N LYS A 164 10.87 7.84 9.27
CA LYS A 164 9.88 8.93 9.27
C LYS A 164 8.87 8.81 10.42
N LEU A 165 8.49 7.60 10.79
CA LEU A 165 7.56 7.34 11.88
C LEU A 165 8.19 7.59 13.26
N VAL A 166 9.46 7.23 13.42
CA VAL A 166 10.22 7.48 14.67
C VAL A 166 10.57 8.96 14.81
N ASP A 167 11.14 9.55 13.78
CA ASP A 167 11.56 10.95 13.73
C ASP A 167 11.45 11.49 12.29
N PRO A 168 10.42 12.30 11.99
CA PRO A 168 10.25 12.92 10.68
C PRO A 168 11.44 13.80 10.23
N THR A 169 12.25 14.26 11.19
CA THR A 169 13.42 15.13 10.98
C THR A 169 14.76 14.38 11.08
N MET A 170 14.73 13.04 11.06
CA MET A 170 15.93 12.21 11.17
C MET A 170 16.96 12.55 10.09
N THR A 171 18.19 12.78 10.51
CA THR A 171 19.32 13.13 9.63
C THR A 171 19.70 11.96 8.73
N ASP A 172 20.32 12.25 7.58
CA ASP A 172 20.85 11.20 6.70
C ASP A 172 21.90 10.33 7.39
N ALA A 173 22.72 10.90 8.28
CA ALA A 173 23.69 10.14 9.06
C ALA A 173 23.02 9.06 9.93
N SER A 174 21.94 9.41 10.65
CA SER A 174 21.19 8.44 11.46
C SER A 174 20.43 7.42 10.60
N LYS A 175 19.89 7.84 9.45
CA LYS A 175 19.27 6.92 8.49
C LYS A 175 20.27 5.90 7.96
N LEU A 176 21.48 6.36 7.63
CA LEU A 176 22.57 5.51 7.16
C LEU A 176 22.97 4.49 8.22
N ASP A 177 23.08 4.88 9.50
CA ASP A 177 23.38 3.94 10.60
C ASP A 177 22.36 2.79 10.64
N HIS A 178 21.06 3.10 10.54
CA HIS A 178 20.00 2.10 10.47
C HIS A 178 20.08 1.22 9.21
N LEU A 179 20.38 1.82 8.06
CA LEU A 179 20.54 1.11 6.79
C LEU A 179 21.74 0.16 6.80
N TYR A 180 22.88 0.58 7.35
CA TYR A 180 24.04 -0.29 7.51
C TYR A 180 23.76 -1.42 8.48
N HIS A 181 23.10 -1.15 9.61
CA HIS A 181 22.85 -2.17 10.63
C HIS A 181 22.11 -3.40 10.11
N GLY A 182 21.17 -3.20 9.18
CA GLY A 182 20.35 -4.28 8.62
C GLY A 182 20.77 -4.77 7.23
N LEU A 183 21.74 -4.14 6.57
CA LEU A 183 22.11 -4.48 5.20
C LEU A 183 22.68 -5.91 5.11
N LYS A 184 22.25 -6.67 4.10
CA LYS A 184 22.73 -8.05 3.94
C LYS A 184 24.24 -8.10 3.64
N PRO A 185 24.98 -9.11 4.13
CA PRO A 185 26.44 -9.16 3.99
C PRO A 185 26.94 -9.10 2.54
N SER A 186 26.18 -9.61 1.57
CA SER A 186 26.57 -9.59 0.16
C SER A 186 26.72 -8.17 -0.39
N LEU A 187 25.89 -7.22 0.06
CA LEU A 187 25.95 -5.82 -0.37
C LEU A 187 26.83 -4.95 0.53
N MET A 188 26.99 -5.35 1.79
CA MET A 188 27.69 -4.58 2.82
C MET A 188 29.09 -4.14 2.37
N LYS A 189 29.89 -5.07 1.83
CA LYS A 189 31.28 -4.79 1.45
C LYS A 189 31.37 -3.68 0.40
N GLU A 190 30.51 -3.73 -0.61
CA GLU A 190 30.56 -2.77 -1.70
C GLU A 190 30.02 -1.40 -1.27
N VAL A 191 28.93 -1.37 -0.51
CA VAL A 191 28.35 -0.12 -0.05
C VAL A 191 29.30 0.61 0.92
N LEU A 192 29.96 -0.13 1.83
CA LEU A 192 31.01 0.45 2.70
C LEU A 192 32.20 1.00 1.90
N ARG A 193 32.60 0.33 0.81
CA ARG A 193 33.70 0.79 -0.06
C ARG A 193 33.40 2.14 -0.70
N ARG A 194 32.14 2.39 -1.06
CA ARG A 194 31.70 3.62 -1.71
C ARG A 194 31.32 4.73 -0.73
N ALA A 195 31.15 4.39 0.55
CA ALA A 195 30.93 5.33 1.65
C ALA A 195 29.89 6.42 1.35
N PRO A 196 28.62 6.06 1.10
CA PRO A 196 27.56 7.02 0.80
C PRO A 196 27.35 7.99 1.96
N SER A 197 27.13 9.25 1.62
CA SER A 197 26.89 10.35 2.56
C SER A 197 25.40 10.64 2.77
N THR A 198 24.55 10.12 1.88
CA THR A 198 23.09 10.24 1.95
C THR A 198 22.39 8.90 1.81
N SER A 199 21.18 8.81 2.35
CA SER A 199 20.30 7.64 2.17
C SER A 199 19.99 7.35 0.69
N ALA A 200 19.88 8.39 -0.14
CA ALA A 200 19.68 8.23 -1.58
C ALA A 200 20.89 7.61 -2.30
N GLU A 201 22.10 8.07 -1.98
CA GLU A 201 23.35 7.49 -2.51
C GLU A 201 23.50 6.03 -2.10
N PHE A 202 23.15 5.70 -0.86
CA PHE A 202 23.14 4.32 -0.38
C PHE A 202 22.28 3.41 -1.26
N LEU A 203 21.04 3.84 -1.56
CA LEU A 203 20.13 3.06 -2.39
C LEU A 203 20.67 2.87 -3.81
N GLU A 204 21.22 3.93 -4.40
CA GLU A 204 21.79 3.87 -5.74
C GLU A 204 22.92 2.83 -5.81
N GLN A 205 23.82 2.87 -4.84
CA GLN A 205 24.96 1.95 -4.78
C GLN A 205 24.53 0.50 -4.53
N ALA A 206 23.61 0.29 -3.59
CA ALA A 206 23.07 -1.04 -3.30
C ALA A 206 22.38 -1.66 -4.54
N ARG A 207 21.61 -0.86 -5.28
CA ARG A 207 20.98 -1.30 -6.54
C ARG A 207 21.99 -1.63 -7.64
N GLN A 208 23.04 -0.82 -7.77
CA GLN A 208 24.09 -1.08 -8.75
C GLN A 208 24.77 -2.42 -8.47
N GLU A 209 25.09 -2.71 -7.21
CA GLU A 209 25.69 -3.99 -6.82
C GLU A 209 24.74 -5.18 -7.04
N GLU A 210 23.46 -5.07 -6.65
CA GLU A 210 22.47 -6.13 -6.92
C GLU A 210 22.33 -6.42 -8.42
N ASN A 211 22.39 -5.38 -9.27
CA ASN A 211 22.34 -5.57 -10.72
C ASN A 211 23.62 -6.26 -11.25
N LEU A 212 24.79 -5.92 -10.72
CA LEU A 212 26.05 -6.56 -11.11
C LEU A 212 26.04 -8.05 -10.75
N ASP A 213 25.66 -8.40 -9.52
CA ASP A 213 25.53 -9.78 -9.07
C ASP A 213 24.59 -10.60 -9.98
N ARG A 214 23.46 -10.01 -10.38
CA ARG A 214 22.52 -10.65 -11.32
C ARG A 214 23.12 -10.88 -12.70
N LEU A 215 23.88 -9.92 -13.23
CA LEU A 215 24.53 -10.04 -14.54
C LEU A 215 25.63 -11.11 -14.53
N VAL A 216 26.44 -11.15 -13.47
CA VAL A 216 27.49 -12.15 -13.30
C VAL A 216 26.89 -13.55 -13.22
N ASN A 217 25.86 -13.73 -12.38
CA ASN A 217 25.19 -15.04 -12.24
C ASN A 217 24.54 -15.51 -13.55
N THR A 218 23.95 -14.60 -14.33
CA THR A 218 23.37 -14.92 -15.64
C THR A 218 24.45 -15.34 -16.64
N SER A 219 25.60 -14.65 -16.64
CA SER A 219 26.72 -14.94 -17.54
C SER A 219 27.34 -16.32 -17.24
N ILE A 220 27.47 -16.68 -15.96
CA ILE A 220 27.99 -17.98 -15.52
C ILE A 220 27.03 -19.13 -15.89
N GLN A 221 25.71 -18.91 -15.80
CA GLN A 221 24.73 -19.92 -16.21
C GLN A 221 24.79 -20.19 -17.71
N GLN A 222 24.90 -19.15 -18.54
CA GLN A 222 25.02 -19.29 -19.99
C GLN A 222 26.29 -20.02 -20.43
N THR A 223 27.42 -19.81 -19.75
CA THR A 223 28.66 -20.55 -20.02
C THR A 223 28.53 -22.04 -19.66
N ASN A 224 27.93 -22.35 -18.51
CA ASN A 224 27.76 -23.73 -18.05
C ASN A 224 26.78 -24.53 -18.94
N ASP A 225 25.72 -23.90 -19.44
CA ASP A 225 24.78 -24.54 -20.36
C ASP A 225 25.41 -24.81 -21.73
N SER A 226 26.32 -23.95 -22.17
CA SER A 226 27.05 -24.11 -23.44
C SER A 226 28.05 -25.27 -23.37
N ASP A 227 28.78 -25.42 -22.25
CA ASP A 227 29.72 -26.51 -22.03
C ASP A 227 29.03 -27.88 -21.84
N THR A 228 27.83 -27.87 -21.24
CA THR A 228 27.00 -29.08 -21.09
C THR A 228 26.40 -29.53 -22.42
N GLN A 229 26.12 -28.62 -23.35
CA GLN A 229 25.71 -28.98 -24.71
C GLN A 229 26.89 -29.50 -25.54
N ALA A 230 28.07 -28.88 -25.45
CA ALA A 230 29.26 -29.30 -26.21
C ALA A 230 29.76 -30.72 -25.87
N THR A 231 29.67 -31.12 -24.59
CA THR A 231 30.05 -32.46 -24.13
C THR A 231 29.10 -33.57 -24.62
N ASN A 232 27.83 -33.25 -24.86
CA ASN A 232 26.85 -34.22 -25.40
C ASN A 232 27.02 -34.48 -26.91
N TYR A 233 27.66 -33.58 -27.67
CA TYR A 233 27.93 -33.78 -29.10
C TYR A 233 29.25 -34.51 -29.41
N SER A 234 30.15 -34.68 -28.42
CA SER A 234 31.43 -35.38 -28.62
C SER A 234 31.40 -36.87 -28.24
N ASN A 235 30.25 -37.38 -27.78
CA ASN A 235 30.06 -38.78 -27.36
C ASN A 235 29.17 -39.61 -28.30
N ASN A 236 28.99 -39.19 -29.56
CA ASN A 236 28.23 -39.93 -30.58
C ASN A 236 29.07 -40.22 -31.82
#